data_AF-A0A2W6ZIW7-F1
#
_entry.id   AF-A0A2W6ZIW7-F1
#
_cell.length_a   1.000
_cell.length_b   1.000
_cell.length_c   1.000
_cell.angle_alpha   90.00
_cell.angle_beta   90.00
_cell.angle_gamma   90.00
#
_symmetry.space_group_name_H-M   'P 1'
#
loop_
_entity.id
_entity.type
_entity.pdbx_description
1 polymer ?
#
loop_
_entity_poly.entity_id
_entity_poly.type
_entity_poly.pdbx_seq_one_letter_code
_entity_poly.pdbx_strand_id
1 'polypeptide(L)'
;MTDSAVELTETLKDLLKETAMRLTGTDRRQYMGQVVHALGPGGQAAAERELGWNRGTIRKGLYELEHGAIRDAFEHRGRKPTEARLPQLL
;
A
#
# COMPACT_ATOMS: atom_id res chain seq x y z
N MET A 1 -10.56 26.16 -10.89
CA MET A 1 -10.50 25.00 -11.80
C MET A 1 -11.35 23.93 -11.17
N THR A 2 -12.48 23.60 -11.79
CA THR A 2 -13.38 22.55 -11.31
C THR A 2 -12.65 21.22 -11.44
N ASP A 3 -12.30 20.63 -10.30
CA ASP A 3 -11.77 19.27 -10.19
C ASP A 3 -12.86 18.33 -10.71
N SER A 4 -12.68 17.81 -11.93
CA SER A 4 -13.58 16.79 -12.47
C SER A 4 -13.40 15.54 -11.64
N ALA A 5 -14.30 15.31 -10.69
CA ALA A 5 -14.35 14.09 -9.91
C ALA A 5 -14.40 12.90 -10.87
N VAL A 6 -13.40 12.01 -10.79
CA VAL A 6 -13.37 10.78 -11.58
C VAL A 6 -14.56 9.92 -11.18
N GLU A 7 -15.45 9.66 -12.12
CA GLU A 7 -16.61 8.81 -11.89
C GLU A 7 -16.18 7.33 -11.92
N LEU A 8 -16.35 6.64 -10.79
CA LEU A 8 -16.08 5.21 -10.67
C LEU A 8 -17.27 4.43 -11.22
N THR A 9 -17.26 4.14 -12.52
CA THR A 9 -18.21 3.19 -13.13
C THR A 9 -17.93 1.76 -12.64
N GLU A 10 -18.93 0.87 -12.66
CA GLU A 10 -18.73 -0.52 -12.19
C GLU A 10 -17.60 -1.24 -12.94
N THR A 11 -17.53 -1.08 -14.27
CA THR A 11 -16.44 -1.64 -15.08
C THR A 11 -15.07 -1.12 -14.67
N LEU A 12 -14.96 0.18 -14.36
CA LEU A 12 -13.71 0.76 -13.87
C LEU A 12 -13.36 0.22 -12.48
N LYS A 13 -14.33 0.10 -11.57
CA LYS A 13 -14.11 -0.49 -10.23
C LYS A 13 -13.56 -1.91 -10.34
N ASP A 14 -14.13 -2.72 -11.22
CA ASP A 14 -13.70 -4.12 -11.43
C ASP A 14 -12.29 -4.18 -12.00
N LEU A 15 -11.99 -3.37 -13.02
CA LEU A 15 -10.64 -3.28 -13.59
C LEU A 15 -9.60 -2.88 -12.54
N LEU A 16 -9.92 -1.86 -11.71
CA LEU A 16 -9.04 -1.40 -10.65
C LEU A 16 -8.78 -2.49 -9.60
N LYS A 17 -9.83 -3.21 -9.19
CA LYS A 17 -9.75 -4.33 -8.24
C LYS A 17 -8.93 -5.49 -8.81
N GLU A 18 -9.19 -5.88 -10.05
CA GLU A 18 -8.47 -6.96 -10.73
C GLU A 18 -6.97 -6.65 -10.84
N THR A 19 -6.64 -5.43 -11.22
CA THR A 19 -5.24 -4.98 -11.31
C THR A 19 -4.56 -5.06 -9.95
N ALA A 20 -5.22 -4.57 -8.88
CA ALA A 20 -4.68 -4.69 -7.52
C ALA A 20 -4.55 -6.14 -7.05
N MET A 21 -5.41 -7.05 -7.50
CA MET A 21 -5.32 -8.48 -7.16
C MET A 21 -4.12 -9.16 -7.82
N ARG A 22 -3.78 -8.77 -9.05
CA ARG A 22 -2.62 -9.30 -9.80
C ARG A 22 -1.28 -8.81 -9.26
N LEU A 23 -1.25 -7.63 -8.63
CA LEU A 23 -0.06 -7.08 -8.00
C LEU A 23 0.17 -7.67 -6.61
N THR A 24 1.42 -7.62 -6.13
CA THR A 24 1.77 -8.10 -4.78
C THR A 24 2.64 -7.09 -4.03
N GLY A 25 2.83 -7.33 -2.73
CA GLY A 25 3.76 -6.55 -1.91
C GLY A 25 3.57 -5.04 -2.00
N THR A 26 4.69 -4.34 -2.24
CA THR A 26 4.75 -2.88 -2.39
C THR A 26 4.06 -2.41 -3.65
N ASP A 27 4.24 -3.08 -4.79
CA ASP A 27 3.65 -2.68 -6.07
C ASP A 27 2.14 -2.53 -5.98
N ARG A 28 1.48 -3.48 -5.29
CA ARG A 28 0.04 -3.41 -5.02
C ARG A 28 -0.33 -2.14 -4.23
N ARG A 29 0.42 -1.83 -3.17
CA ARG A 29 0.13 -0.69 -2.30
C ARG A 29 0.39 0.63 -3.01
N GLN A 30 1.50 0.74 -3.73
CA GLN A 30 1.83 1.91 -4.54
C GLN A 30 0.76 2.15 -5.61
N TYR A 31 0.32 1.09 -6.30
CA TYR A 31 -0.79 1.17 -7.24
C TYR A 31 -2.09 1.70 -6.58
N MET A 32 -2.48 1.13 -5.43
CA MET A 32 -3.64 1.63 -4.68
C MET A 32 -3.48 3.11 -4.28
N GLY A 33 -2.25 3.51 -3.90
CA GLY A 33 -1.91 4.89 -3.58
C GLY A 33 -2.05 5.82 -4.79
N GLN A 34 -1.58 5.40 -5.97
CA GLN A 34 -1.67 6.16 -7.22
C GLN A 34 -3.12 6.38 -7.63
N VAL A 35 -3.93 5.32 -7.58
CA VAL A 35 -5.37 5.40 -7.86
C VAL A 35 -6.03 6.40 -6.93
N VAL A 36 -5.78 6.30 -5.63
CA VAL A 36 -6.37 7.22 -4.63
C VAL A 36 -5.90 8.66 -4.82
N HIS A 37 -4.63 8.87 -5.17
CA HIS A 37 -4.10 10.20 -5.48
C HIS A 37 -4.81 10.80 -6.70
N ALA A 38 -5.05 9.99 -7.74
CA ALA A 38 -5.77 10.40 -8.95
C ALA A 38 -7.27 10.69 -8.70
N LEU A 39 -7.87 10.05 -7.71
CA LEU A 39 -9.26 10.34 -7.29
C LEU A 39 -9.40 11.69 -6.54
N GLY A 40 -8.29 12.31 -6.14
CA GLY A 40 -8.29 13.63 -5.52
C GLY A 40 -8.88 13.67 -4.10
N PRO A 41 -9.37 14.83 -3.64
CA PRO A 41 -9.95 15.00 -2.32
C PRO A 41 -11.08 14.00 -2.04
N GLY A 42 -10.99 13.29 -0.91
CA GLY A 42 -11.96 12.24 -0.57
C GLY A 42 -11.71 10.88 -1.24
N GLY A 43 -10.68 10.75 -2.08
CA GLY A 43 -10.32 9.52 -2.78
C GLY A 43 -10.13 8.30 -1.86
N GLN A 44 -9.62 8.50 -0.63
CA GLN A 44 -9.52 7.41 0.36
C GLN A 44 -10.89 6.89 0.82
N ALA A 45 -11.86 7.78 1.02
CA ALA A 45 -13.22 7.39 1.41
C ALA A 45 -13.94 6.73 0.24
N ALA A 46 -13.75 7.24 -0.98
CA ALA A 46 -14.27 6.60 -2.20
C ALA A 46 -13.67 5.20 -2.41
N ALA A 47 -12.36 5.03 -2.27
CA ALA A 47 -11.71 3.73 -2.43
C ALA A 47 -12.14 2.71 -1.34
N GLU A 48 -12.37 3.15 -0.10
CA GLU A 48 -12.92 2.28 0.93
C GLU A 48 -14.34 1.83 0.58
N ARG A 49 -15.22 2.77 0.21
CA ARG A 49 -16.63 2.50 -0.07
C ARG A 49 -16.85 1.70 -1.35
N GLU A 50 -16.19 2.08 -2.43
CA GLU A 50 -16.44 1.53 -3.79
C GLU A 50 -15.52 0.35 -4.13
N LEU A 51 -14.26 0.41 -3.66
CA LEU A 51 -13.25 -0.61 -3.97
C LEU A 51 -13.03 -1.61 -2.85
N GLY A 52 -13.56 -1.36 -1.65
CA GLY A 52 -13.37 -2.21 -0.47
C GLY A 52 -11.92 -2.16 0.06
N TRP A 53 -11.16 -1.13 -0.30
CA TRP A 53 -9.75 -1.03 0.03
C TRP A 53 -9.52 -0.46 1.42
N ASN A 54 -8.67 -1.13 2.21
CA ASN A 54 -8.33 -0.67 3.55
C ASN A 54 -7.53 0.64 3.51
N ARG A 55 -8.01 1.67 4.22
CA ARG A 55 -7.35 2.99 4.30
C ARG A 55 -5.93 2.96 4.87
N GLY A 56 -5.63 2.02 5.78
CA GLY A 56 -4.27 1.82 6.30
C GLY A 56 -3.31 1.33 5.22
N THR A 57 -3.73 0.37 4.41
CA THR A 57 -2.98 -0.11 3.24
C THR A 57 -2.74 1.01 2.23
N ILE A 58 -3.78 1.82 1.95
CA ILE A 58 -3.68 2.97 1.05
C ILE A 58 -2.67 4.00 1.60
N ARG A 59 -2.75 4.36 2.88
CA ARG A 59 -1.80 5.29 3.51
C ARG A 59 -0.35 4.80 3.41
N LYS A 60 -0.14 3.49 3.60
CA LYS A 60 1.18 2.88 3.41
C LYS A 60 1.65 3.01 1.96
N GLY A 61 0.76 2.75 1.00
CA GLY A 61 1.03 2.94 -0.42
C GLY A 61 1.39 4.38 -0.80
N LEU A 62 0.64 5.37 -0.29
CA LEU A 62 0.93 6.79 -0.49
C LEU A 62 2.30 7.17 0.08
N TYR A 63 2.63 6.73 1.29
CA TYR A 63 3.95 6.93 1.86
C TYR A 63 5.05 6.30 0.99
N GLU A 64 4.82 5.07 0.51
CA GLU A 64 5.76 4.34 -0.36
C GLU A 64 5.95 4.98 -1.74
N LEU A 65 5.00 5.78 -2.23
CA LEU A 65 5.18 6.55 -3.47
C LEU A 65 6.18 7.69 -3.30
N GLU A 66 6.18 8.34 -2.15
CA GLU A 66 7.08 9.46 -1.84
C GLU A 66 8.46 8.98 -1.38
N HIS A 67 8.52 7.90 -0.61
CA HIS A 67 9.73 7.46 0.09
C HIS A 67 10.31 6.14 -0.45
N GLY A 68 9.64 5.50 -1.41
CA GLY A 68 10.00 4.18 -1.92
C GLY A 68 9.48 3.03 -1.05
N ALA A 69 9.79 1.80 -1.48
CA ALA A 69 9.34 0.58 -0.82
C ALA A 69 9.83 0.49 0.64
N ILE A 70 8.91 0.23 1.57
CA ILE A 70 9.29 -0.06 2.96
C ILE A 70 9.89 -1.46 3.02
N ARG A 71 11.17 -1.55 3.41
CA ARG A 71 11.85 -2.81 3.66
C ARG A 71 11.50 -3.33 5.04
N ASP A 72 11.00 -4.56 5.11
CA ASP A 72 10.73 -5.21 6.38
C ASP A 72 12.05 -5.57 7.10
N ALA A 73 12.18 -5.07 8.32
CA ALA A 73 13.30 -5.32 9.25
C ALA A 73 13.21 -6.71 9.91
N PHE A 74 13.06 -7.79 9.13
CA PHE A 74 12.90 -9.15 9.67
C PHE A 74 14.11 -9.59 10.50
N GLU A 75 15.31 -9.18 10.10
CA GLU A 75 16.53 -9.46 10.85
C GLU A 75 16.55 -8.81 12.25
N HIS A 76 15.73 -7.79 12.50
CA HIS A 76 15.65 -7.15 13.82
C HIS A 76 14.59 -7.80 14.72
N ARG A 77 13.77 -8.71 14.19
CA ARG A 77 12.73 -9.40 14.96
C ARG A 77 13.33 -10.55 15.77
N GLY A 78 12.65 -10.86 16.88
CA GLY A 78 12.93 -12.02 17.71
C GLY A 78 14.19 -11.90 18.58
N ARG A 79 14.26 -12.75 19.60
CA ARG A 79 15.47 -12.88 20.43
C ARG A 79 16.56 -13.58 19.62
N LYS A 80 17.73 -12.95 19.49
CA LYS A 80 18.89 -13.55 18.84
C LYS A 80 19.51 -14.67 19.68
N PRO A 81 20.07 -15.71 19.04
CA PRO A 81 20.77 -16.79 19.74
C PRO A 81 21.96 -16.22 20.52
N THR A 82 22.38 -16.95 21.56
CA THR A 82 23.44 -16.49 22.47
C THR A 82 24.77 -16.31 21.73
N GLU A 83 25.04 -17.15 20.73
CA GLU A 83 26.19 -17.15 19.84
C GLU A 83 26.29 -15.85 19.03
N ALA A 84 25.16 -15.28 18.60
CA ALA A 84 25.14 -13.99 17.91
C ALA A 84 25.41 -12.81 18.87
N ARG A 85 25.16 -12.99 20.17
CA ARG A 85 25.39 -11.97 21.22
C ARG A 85 26.76 -12.11 21.87
N LEU A 86 27.31 -13.32 21.91
CA LEU A 86 28.56 -13.70 22.54
C LEU A 86 29.35 -14.58 21.54
N PRO A 87 29.93 -13.97 20.48
CA PRO A 87 30.62 -14.71 19.42
C PRO A 87 31.91 -15.42 19.88
N GLN A 88 32.37 -15.16 21.10
CA GLN A 88 33.62 -15.67 21.68
C GLN A 88 33.36 -16.66 22.84
N LEU A 89 32.13 -17.15 22.99
CA LEU A 89 31.74 -17.99 24.13
C LEU A 89 32.18 -19.47 23.99
N LEU A 90 32.84 -19.84 22.89
CA LEU A 90 33.38 -21.18 22.63
C LEU A 90 34.79 -21.09 22.06
#